data_AF-A0A963FF12-F1
#
_entry.id   AF-A0A963FF12-F1
#
_cell.length_a   1.000
_cell.length_b   1.000
_cell.length_c   1.000
_cell.angle_alpha   90.00
_cell.angle_beta   90.00
_cell.angle_gamma   90.00
#
_symmetry.space_group_name_H-M   'P 1'
#
loop_
_entity.id
_entity.type
_entity.pdbx_description
1 polymer ?
#
loop_
_entity_poly.entity_id
_entity_poly.type
_entity_poly.pdbx_seq_one_letter_code
_entity_poly.pdbx_strand_id
1 'polypeptide(L)'
;MQPGYLYLETHNKHPGLVRCLTLDRMPSTEGGSVAGAGIRYIARFNDIDAAQMHVQNELRHALVDIDEHLYRVDVATAVAAVEADELRHERVWMDITLDNAELRSRTDDYVAKHNRQNAIWRWVGMIALGWLLLGLLGIF
;
A
#
# COMPACT_ATOMS: atom_id res chain seq x y z
N MET A 1 -4.00 17.39 1.37
CA MET A 1 -5.29 16.94 1.96
C MET A 1 -6.44 17.19 1.00
N GLN A 2 -6.38 16.54 -0.16
CA GLN A 2 -7.55 16.40 -1.03
C GLN A 2 -8.14 15.01 -0.78
N PRO A 3 -9.42 14.92 -0.38
CA PRO A 3 -10.06 13.62 -0.22
C PRO A 3 -10.31 13.01 -1.61
N GLY A 4 -10.07 11.72 -1.73
CA GLY A 4 -10.21 11.01 -3.00
C GLY A 4 -10.41 9.52 -2.80
N TYR A 5 -10.61 8.83 -3.91
CA TYR A 5 -10.80 7.39 -3.98
C TYR A 5 -9.58 6.78 -4.67
N LEU A 6 -8.98 5.80 -4.03
CA LEU A 6 -7.96 4.94 -4.62
C LEU A 6 -8.63 3.61 -4.94
N TYR A 7 -8.45 3.14 -6.18
CA TYR A 7 -9.01 1.88 -6.62
C TYR A 7 -8.00 1.05 -7.39
N LEU A 8 -8.16 -0.26 -7.28
CA LEU A 8 -7.29 -1.24 -7.91
C LEU A 8 -8.06 -1.96 -9.01
N GLU A 9 -7.44 -2.02 -10.20
CA GLU A 9 -7.99 -2.72 -11.35
C GLU A 9 -7.08 -3.87 -11.77
N THR A 10 -7.71 -4.93 -12.27
CA THR A 10 -7.01 -6.04 -12.93
C THR A 10 -7.51 -6.19 -14.34
N HIS A 11 -6.62 -6.52 -15.26
CA HIS A 11 -6.97 -6.72 -16.66
C HIS A 11 -6.96 -8.21 -17.02
N ASN A 12 -8.03 -8.72 -17.63
CA ASN A 12 -8.14 -10.15 -17.98
C ASN A 12 -7.06 -10.61 -18.98
N LYS A 13 -6.59 -9.72 -19.87
CA LYS A 13 -5.49 -10.01 -20.82
C LYS A 13 -4.09 -10.02 -20.19
N HIS A 14 -3.93 -9.47 -18.98
CA HIS A 14 -2.64 -9.38 -18.30
C HIS A 14 -2.75 -9.88 -16.85
N PRO A 15 -2.89 -11.21 -16.66
CA PRO A 15 -2.97 -11.79 -15.33
C PRO A 15 -1.69 -11.51 -14.55
N GLY A 16 -1.83 -11.08 -13.29
CA GLY A 16 -0.71 -10.71 -12.41
C GLY A 16 -0.20 -9.27 -12.57
N LEU A 17 -0.91 -8.44 -13.33
CA LEU A 17 -0.74 -6.98 -13.33
C LEU A 17 -1.93 -6.32 -12.63
N VAL A 18 -1.62 -5.41 -11.72
CA VAL A 18 -2.58 -4.57 -11.00
C VAL A 18 -2.31 -3.13 -11.37
N ARG A 19 -3.37 -2.42 -11.72
CA ARG A 19 -3.33 -0.99 -11.97
C ARG A 19 -3.85 -0.26 -10.73
N CYS A 20 -3.10 0.72 -10.24
CA CYS A 20 -3.52 1.55 -9.12
C CYS A 20 -3.86 2.93 -9.63
N LEU A 21 -5.11 3.36 -9.43
CA LEU A 21 -5.60 4.64 -9.94
C LEU A 21 -6.28 5.43 -8.82
N THR A 22 -6.25 6.75 -8.97
CA THR A 22 -6.85 7.71 -8.05
C THR A 22 -7.92 8.53 -8.79
N LEU A 23 -9.03 8.79 -8.11
CA LEU A 23 -10.15 9.58 -8.63
C LEU A 23 -10.77 10.43 -7.52
N ASP A 24 -11.20 11.64 -7.84
CA ASP A 24 -11.88 12.52 -6.89
C ASP A 24 -13.31 12.04 -6.56
N ARG A 25 -13.89 11.20 -7.41
CA ARG A 25 -15.25 10.68 -7.29
C ARG A 25 -15.24 9.16 -7.21
N MET A 26 -16.22 8.60 -6.51
CA MET A 26 -16.37 7.16 -6.37
C MET A 26 -16.47 6.51 -7.76
N PRO A 27 -15.57 5.59 -8.11
CA PRO A 27 -15.65 4.90 -9.39
C PRO A 27 -16.88 3.99 -9.42
N SER A 28 -17.58 3.96 -10.54
CA SER A 28 -18.73 3.08 -10.73
C SER A 28 -18.28 1.62 -10.78
N THR A 29 -18.72 0.82 -9.82
CA THR A 29 -18.45 -0.63 -9.75
C THR A 29 -19.24 -1.44 -10.78
N GLU A 30 -20.29 -0.86 -11.36
CA GLU A 30 -21.23 -1.52 -12.29
C GLU A 30 -20.77 -1.49 -13.75
N GLY A 31 -19.71 -0.75 -14.07
CA GLY A 31 -19.14 -0.69 -15.40
C GLY A 31 -17.65 -0.95 -15.32
N GLY A 32 -17.25 -2.21 -15.49
CA GLY A 32 -15.85 -2.58 -15.66
C GLY A 32 -15.16 -1.57 -16.58
N SER A 33 -14.14 -0.90 -16.03
CA SER A 33 -13.40 0.15 -16.71
C SER A 33 -12.98 -0.34 -18.09
N VAL A 34 -13.13 0.57 -19.05
CA VAL A 34 -12.94 0.46 -20.50
C VAL A 34 -12.01 -0.72 -20.86
N ALA A 35 -12.56 -1.70 -21.60
CA ALA A 35 -11.85 -2.83 -22.21
C ALA A 35 -11.53 -4.08 -21.34
N GLY A 36 -12.37 -4.42 -20.36
CA GLY A 36 -12.25 -5.72 -19.64
C GLY A 36 -11.29 -5.68 -18.46
N ALA A 37 -11.09 -4.48 -17.92
CA ALA A 37 -10.53 -4.27 -16.60
C ALA A 37 -11.64 -4.38 -15.54
N GLY A 38 -11.43 -5.24 -14.54
CA GLY A 38 -12.33 -5.38 -13.39
C GLY A 38 -11.75 -4.64 -12.19
N ILE A 39 -12.53 -3.72 -11.62
CA ILE A 39 -12.22 -3.11 -10.32
C ILE A 39 -12.30 -4.21 -9.27
N ARG A 40 -11.26 -4.35 -8.45
CA ARG A 40 -11.18 -5.37 -7.39
C ARG A 40 -11.26 -4.78 -5.98
N TYR A 41 -10.93 -3.50 -5.83
CA TYR A 41 -10.88 -2.84 -4.54
C TYR A 41 -11.04 -1.33 -4.69
N ILE A 42 -11.74 -0.70 -3.73
CA ILE A 42 -11.92 0.75 -3.62
C ILE A 42 -11.77 1.16 -2.16
N ALA A 43 -10.88 2.11 -1.90
CA ALA A 43 -10.76 2.80 -0.62
C ALA A 43 -10.87 4.30 -0.79
N ARG A 44 -11.40 4.95 0.25
CA ARG A 44 -11.49 6.40 0.35
C ARG A 44 -10.41 6.90 1.31
N PHE A 45 -9.63 7.87 0.86
CA PHE A 45 -8.60 8.52 1.62
C PHE A 45 -8.96 9.98 1.88
N ASN A 46 -8.56 10.50 3.03
CA ASN A 46 -8.66 11.94 3.33
C ASN A 46 -7.56 12.76 2.63
N ASP A 47 -6.45 12.11 2.30
CA ASP A 47 -5.33 12.68 1.55
C ASP A 47 -4.90 11.69 0.45
N ILE A 48 -5.43 11.90 -0.77
CA ILE A 48 -5.21 11.00 -1.89
C ILE A 48 -3.77 11.07 -2.43
N ASP A 49 -3.13 12.23 -2.33
CA ASP A 49 -1.74 12.42 -2.76
C ASP A 49 -0.80 11.58 -1.88
N ALA A 50 -1.03 11.62 -0.57
CA ALA A 50 -0.27 10.84 0.40
C ALA A 50 -0.50 9.33 0.20
N ALA A 51 -1.74 8.92 -0.07
CA ALA A 51 -2.08 7.52 -0.36
C ALA A 51 -1.38 7.01 -1.63
N GLN A 52 -1.39 7.79 -2.71
CA GLN A 52 -0.72 7.43 -3.96
C GLN A 52 0.80 7.31 -3.76
N MET A 53 1.39 8.26 -3.03
CA MET A 53 2.81 8.22 -2.69
C MET A 53 3.18 6.99 -1.84
N HIS A 54 2.33 6.63 -0.86
CA HIS A 54 2.54 5.45 -0.02
C HIS A 54 2.54 4.17 -0.87
N VAL A 55 1.50 3.97 -1.68
CA VAL A 55 1.37 2.80 -2.56
C VAL A 55 2.54 2.72 -3.54
N GLN A 56 2.94 3.85 -4.13
CA GLN A 56 4.10 3.89 -5.02
C GLN A 56 5.39 3.50 -4.28
N ASN A 57 5.59 3.97 -3.05
CA ASN A 57 6.79 3.64 -2.26
C ASN A 57 6.86 2.16 -1.87
N GLU A 58 5.73 1.58 -1.48
CA GLU A 58 5.59 0.16 -1.12
C GLU A 58 5.77 -0.75 -2.35
N LEU A 59 5.12 -0.41 -3.47
CA LEU A 59 5.12 -1.22 -4.68
C LEU A 59 6.23 -0.87 -5.68
N ARG A 60 7.17 0.03 -5.34
CA ARG A 60 8.21 0.53 -6.27
C ARG A 60 9.00 -0.57 -6.98
N HIS A 61 9.28 -1.67 -6.28
CA HIS A 61 10.08 -2.78 -6.84
C HIS A 61 9.30 -3.65 -7.82
N ALA A 62 7.98 -3.50 -7.85
CA ALA A 62 7.08 -4.21 -8.74
C ALA A 62 6.50 -3.29 -9.84
N LEU A 63 6.94 -2.03 -9.92
CA LEU A 63 6.50 -1.10 -10.95
C LEU A 63 6.92 -1.60 -12.33
N VAL A 64 5.95 -1.73 -13.23
CA VAL A 64 6.15 -2.12 -14.64
C VAL A 64 6.05 -0.89 -15.54
N ASP A 65 5.05 -0.05 -15.28
CA ASP A 65 4.77 1.15 -16.06
C ASP A 65 4.33 2.28 -15.11
N ILE A 66 5.06 3.40 -15.14
CA ILE A 66 4.77 4.56 -14.30
C ILE A 66 3.64 5.41 -14.87
N ASP A 67 3.51 5.50 -16.19
CA ASP A 67 2.49 6.31 -16.85
C ASP A 67 1.12 5.66 -16.66
N GLU A 68 1.06 4.33 -16.74
CA GLU A 68 -0.17 3.59 -16.49
C GLU A 68 -0.41 3.23 -15.01
N HIS A 69 0.55 3.49 -14.12
CA HIS A 69 0.53 3.05 -12.71
C HIS A 69 0.30 1.55 -12.58
N LEU A 70 1.05 0.78 -13.38
CA LEU A 70 0.93 -0.65 -13.52
C LEU A 70 2.02 -1.36 -12.71
N TYR A 71 1.59 -2.30 -11.87
CA TYR A 71 2.46 -3.04 -10.97
C TYR A 71 2.33 -4.54 -11.21
N ARG A 72 3.45 -5.27 -11.24
CA ARG A 72 3.51 -6.73 -11.31
C ARG A 72 3.40 -7.34 -9.92
N VAL A 73 2.20 -7.27 -9.37
CA VAL A 73 1.82 -7.88 -8.09
C VAL A 73 0.46 -8.51 -8.22
N ASP A 74 0.16 -9.48 -7.37
CA ASP A 74 -1.20 -9.96 -7.21
C ASP A 74 -2.08 -8.93 -6.48
N VAL A 75 -3.39 -9.08 -6.64
CA VAL A 75 -4.39 -8.16 -6.08
C VAL A 75 -4.33 -8.14 -4.56
N ALA A 76 -4.14 -9.29 -3.92
CA ALA A 76 -4.09 -9.37 -2.47
C ALA A 76 -2.91 -8.58 -1.91
N THR A 77 -1.74 -8.68 -2.54
CA THR A 77 -0.56 -7.87 -2.21
C THR A 77 -0.77 -6.38 -2.48
N ALA A 78 -1.40 -5.99 -3.59
CA ALA A 78 -1.71 -4.59 -3.85
C ALA A 78 -2.69 -4.01 -2.81
N VAL A 79 -3.74 -4.74 -2.46
CA VAL A 79 -4.69 -4.35 -1.40
C VAL A 79 -3.99 -4.26 -0.05
N ALA A 80 -3.12 -5.24 0.27
CA ALA A 80 -2.34 -5.21 1.51
C ALA A 80 -1.43 -3.96 1.60
N ALA A 81 -0.81 -3.55 0.49
CA ALA A 81 -0.01 -2.32 0.45
C ALA A 81 -0.86 -1.04 0.65
N VAL A 82 -2.11 -1.04 0.18
CA VAL A 82 -3.05 0.06 0.42
C VAL A 82 -3.54 0.08 1.88
N GLU A 83 -3.80 -1.09 2.46
CA GLU A 83 -4.34 -1.24 3.82
C GLU A 83 -3.27 -1.14 4.91
N ALA A 84 -2.00 -1.43 4.59
CA ALA A 84 -0.86 -1.25 5.49
C ALA A 84 -0.53 0.23 5.72
N ASP A 85 -1.14 1.13 4.96
CA ASP A 85 -0.99 2.56 5.12
C ASP A 85 -1.52 3.01 6.49
N GLU A 86 -0.67 3.71 7.26
CA GLU A 86 -1.06 4.31 8.54
C GLU A 86 -2.02 5.50 8.36
N LEU A 87 -2.23 5.96 7.12
CA LEU A 87 -3.23 6.97 6.81
C LEU A 87 -4.65 6.49 7.12
N ARG A 88 -5.44 7.40 7.70
CA ARG A 88 -6.88 7.18 7.92
C ARG A 88 -7.60 7.01 6.58
N HIS A 89 -7.95 5.77 6.28
CA HIS A 89 -8.73 5.39 5.11
C HIS A 89 -9.98 4.60 5.49
N GLU A 90 -10.98 4.63 4.61
CA GLU A 90 -12.22 3.87 4.73
C GLU A 90 -12.33 2.93 3.53
N ARG A 91 -12.43 1.62 3.79
CA ARG A 91 -12.67 0.64 2.74
C ARG A 91 -14.12 0.77 2.26
N VAL A 92 -14.29 1.21 1.02
CA VAL A 92 -15.62 1.48 0.44
C VAL A 92 -16.18 0.24 -0.23
N TRP A 93 -15.34 -0.49 -0.96
CA TRP A 93 -15.77 -1.66 -1.71
C TRP A 93 -14.62 -2.64 -1.94
N MET A 94 -14.95 -3.93 -1.97
CA MET A 94 -14.00 -5.01 -2.23
C MET A 94 -14.72 -6.14 -2.94
N ASP A 95 -14.07 -6.73 -3.93
CA ASP A 95 -14.60 -7.88 -4.64
C ASP A 95 -14.72 -9.09 -3.69
N ILE A 96 -15.90 -9.73 -3.65
CA ILE A 96 -16.17 -10.87 -2.77
C ILE A 96 -15.35 -12.12 -3.14
N THR A 97 -14.78 -12.16 -4.35
CA THR A 97 -13.90 -13.25 -4.80
C THR A 97 -12.49 -13.18 -4.21
N LEU A 98 -12.14 -12.06 -3.55
CA LEU A 98 -10.91 -11.94 -2.80
C LEU A 98 -11.06 -12.62 -1.43
N ASP A 99 -10.32 -13.72 -1.22
CA ASP A 99 -10.35 -14.44 0.05
C ASP A 99 -9.75 -13.58 1.18
N ASN A 100 -10.59 -13.22 2.14
CA ASN A 100 -10.22 -12.41 3.30
C ASN A 100 -9.13 -13.08 4.16
N ALA A 101 -8.99 -14.41 4.14
CA ALA A 101 -7.96 -15.12 4.89
C ALA A 101 -6.57 -14.95 4.26
N GLU A 102 -6.46 -15.11 2.94
CA GLU A 102 -5.21 -14.92 2.19
C GLU A 102 -4.74 -13.46 2.27
N LEU A 103 -5.66 -12.50 2.17
CA LEU A 103 -5.36 -11.08 2.34
C LEU A 103 -4.81 -10.75 3.72
N ARG A 104 -5.44 -11.23 4.80
CA ARG A 104 -4.94 -10.97 6.16
C ARG A 104 -3.53 -11.54 6.36
N SER A 105 -3.28 -12.76 5.90
CA SER A 105 -1.94 -13.35 5.98
C SER A 105 -0.89 -12.50 5.26
N ARG A 106 -1.22 -11.97 4.08
CA ARG A 106 -0.28 -11.13 3.31
C ARG A 106 -0.12 -9.74 3.91
N THR A 107 -1.20 -9.13 4.42
CA THR A 107 -1.11 -7.87 5.17
C THR A 107 -0.24 -8.05 6.42
N ASP A 108 -0.38 -9.16 7.14
CA ASP A 108 0.44 -9.48 8.31
C ASP A 108 1.92 -9.64 7.94
N ASP A 109 2.25 -10.23 6.79
CA ASP A 109 3.63 -10.33 6.29
C ASP A 109 4.24 -8.95 5.94
N TYR A 110 3.46 -8.06 5.32
CA TYR A 110 3.88 -6.70 5.03
C TYR A 110 4.08 -5.88 6.32
N VAL A 111 3.15 -5.96 7.26
CA VAL A 111 3.24 -5.33 8.58
C VAL A 111 4.43 -5.89 9.38
N ALA A 112 4.69 -7.20 9.32
CA ALA A 112 5.83 -7.82 9.99
C ALA A 112 7.17 -7.35 9.40
N LYS A 113 7.25 -7.16 8.08
CA LYS A 113 8.44 -6.60 7.42
C LYS A 113 8.68 -5.15 7.83
N HIS A 114 7.64 -4.33 7.88
CA HIS A 114 7.71 -2.94 8.33
C HIS A 114 8.13 -2.85 9.80
N ASN A 115 7.57 -3.70 10.67
CA ASN A 115 7.93 -3.77 12.08
C ASN A 115 9.38 -4.19 12.33
N ARG A 116 9.96 -5.06 11.51
CA ARG A 116 11.39 -5.43 11.61
C ARG A 116 12.29 -4.24 11.31
N GLN A 117 11.95 -3.43 10.30
CA GLN A 117 12.73 -2.23 9.99
C GLN A 117 12.65 -1.21 11.12
N ASN A 118 11.46 -0.99 11.68
CA ASN A 118 11.28 -0.14 12.86
C ASN A 118 12.05 -0.66 14.07
N ALA A 119 12.10 -1.98 14.30
CA ALA A 119 12.87 -2.56 15.38
C ALA A 119 14.39 -2.35 15.21
N ILE A 120 14.91 -2.47 13.99
CA ILE A 120 16.33 -2.19 13.69
C ILE A 120 16.64 -0.72 13.95
N TRP A 121 15.81 0.20 13.46
CA TRP A 121 15.99 1.64 13.72
C TRP A 121 15.89 1.98 15.21
N ARG A 122 15.02 1.30 15.97
CA ARG A 122 14.93 1.48 17.43
C ARG A 122 16.18 1.01 18.15
N TRP A 123 16.81 -0.07 17.69
CA TRP A 123 18.10 -0.54 18.19
C TRP A 123 19.23 0.43 17.86
N VAL A 124 19.29 0.93 16.63
CA VAL A 124 20.25 1.97 16.23
C VAL A 124 20.09 3.22 17.09
N GLY A 125 18.85 3.65 17.32
CA GLY A 125 18.53 4.78 18.20
C GLY A 125 19.00 4.54 19.64
N MET A 126 18.76 3.34 20.21
CA MET A 126 19.25 3.01 21.56
C MET A 126 20.78 2.97 21.65
N ILE A 127 21.47 2.44 20.63
CA ILE A 127 22.93 2.41 20.58
C ILE A 127 23.48 3.84 20.51
N ALA A 128 22.92 4.69 19.65
CA ALA A 128 23.31 6.10 19.53
C ALA A 128 23.07 6.87 20.84
N LEU A 129 21.93 6.63 21.51
CA LEU A 129 21.62 7.24 22.80
C LEU A 129 22.58 6.76 23.90
N GLY A 130 22.90 5.47 23.92
CA GLY A 130 23.87 4.88 24.84
C GLY A 130 25.28 5.43 24.63
N TRP A 131 25.68 5.62 23.37
CA TRP A 131 26.97 6.21 23.02
C TRP A 131 27.05 7.69 23.43
N LEU A 132 25.97 8.44 23.24
CA LEU A 132 25.87 9.84 23.68
C LEU A 132 25.95 9.95 25.20
N LEU A 133 25.26 9.07 25.94
CA LEU A 133 25.35 8.99 27.40
C LEU A 133 26.75 8.63 27.89
N LEU A 134 27.42 7.67 27.23
CA LEU A 134 28.82 7.30 27.52
C LEU A 134 29.80 8.46 27.30
N GLY A 135 29.62 9.23 26.21
CA GLY A 135 30.41 10.44 25.95
C GLY A 135 30.14 11.55 26.98
N LEU A 136 28.91 11.68 27.44
CA LEU A 136 28.53 12.69 28.44
C LEU A 136 29.00 12.33 29.86
N LEU A 137 29.18 11.03 30.15
CA LEU A 137 29.79 10.49 31.37
C LEU A 137 31.32 10.46 31.34
N GLY A 138 31.96 10.84 30.23
CA GLY A 138 33.42 10.92 30.10
C GLY A 138 34.12 9.55 30.08
N ILE A 139 33.44 8.49 29.64
CA ILE A 139 34.00 7.13 29.56
C ILE A 139 34.85 6.92 28.29
N PHE A 140 35.02 7.96 27.46
CA PHE A 140 35.99 8.04 26.36
C PHE A 140 36.60 9.43 26.29
#